data_AF-A0A7S5L2S9-F1
#
_entry.id   AF-A0A7S5L2S9-F1
#
_cell.length_a   1.000
_cell.length_b   1.000
_cell.length_c   1.000
_cell.angle_alpha   90.00
_cell.angle_beta   90.00
_cell.angle_gamma   90.00
#
_symmetry.space_group_name_H-M   'P 1'
#
loop_
_entity.id
_entity.type
_entity.pdbx_description
1 polymer ?
#
loop_
_entity_poly.entity_id
_entity_poly.type
_entity_poly.pdbx_seq_one_letter_code
_entity_poly.pdbx_strand_id
1 'polypeptide(L)'
;MPETDEKVMMSLRERYRLELIEAVLASELSLTEAAASMEITPRHCRRLIAQYLQAGPVGLVSQRRGKPSNHRLQVELKARVIHFLKTECQSVGPTQAQRMLITSESINLSVETVRQLMLAEKLWQQTSKTS
;
A
#
# COMPACT_ATOMS: atom_id res chain seq x y z
N MET A 1 -29.11 24.55 -1.09
CA MET A 1 -28.48 23.66 -0.10
C MET A 1 -28.52 22.26 -0.67
N PRO A 2 -27.40 21.53 -0.79
CA PRO A 2 -27.45 20.10 -1.07
C PRO A 2 -27.07 19.33 0.19
N GLU A 3 -28.09 18.77 0.83
CA GLU A 3 -27.99 17.62 1.71
C GLU A 3 -27.82 16.39 0.80
N THR A 4 -26.63 15.81 0.77
CA THR A 4 -26.37 14.55 0.06
C THR A 4 -25.64 13.61 1.00
N ASP A 5 -26.40 13.09 1.97
CA ASP A 5 -26.02 11.95 2.81
C ASP A 5 -26.24 10.65 2.00
N GLU A 6 -25.65 10.58 0.80
CA GLU A 6 -25.51 9.31 0.10
C GLU A 6 -24.43 8.55 0.88
N LYS A 7 -24.88 7.56 1.68
CA LYS A 7 -24.12 6.84 2.72
C LYS A 7 -22.86 6.14 2.18
N VAL A 8 -21.85 6.92 1.86
CA VAL A 8 -20.50 6.45 1.60
C VAL A 8 -19.90 6.15 2.97
N MET A 9 -19.74 4.87 3.31
CA MET A 9 -19.02 4.48 4.54
C MET A 9 -17.55 4.93 4.44
N MET A 10 -17.28 6.10 5.03
CA MET A 10 -15.95 6.67 5.15
C MET A 10 -15.33 6.28 6.50
N SER A 11 -14.02 6.01 6.48
CA SER A 11 -13.26 5.99 7.73
C SER A 11 -13.13 7.41 8.26
N LEU A 12 -12.86 7.55 9.57
CA LEU A 12 -12.60 8.86 10.20
C LEU A 12 -11.54 9.67 9.44
N ARG A 13 -10.51 8.99 8.91
CA ARG A 13 -9.45 9.64 8.13
C ARG A 13 -9.94 10.20 6.80
N GLU A 14 -10.87 9.53 6.12
CA GLU A 14 -11.39 10.03 4.84
C GLU A 14 -12.42 11.12 5.04
N ARG A 15 -13.22 11.05 6.12
CA ARG A 15 -14.09 12.15 6.52
C ARG A 15 -13.28 13.40 6.85
N TYR A 16 -12.20 13.25 7.62
CA TYR A 16 -11.28 14.36 7.91
C TYR A 16 -10.67 14.97 6.65
N ARG A 17 -10.31 14.15 5.66
CA ARG A 17 -9.82 14.64 4.36
C ARG A 17 -10.88 15.37 3.56
N LEU A 18 -12.12 14.89 3.60
CA LEU A 18 -13.26 15.54 2.95
C LEU A 18 -13.44 16.95 3.52
N GLU A 19 -13.51 17.08 4.84
CA GLU A 19 -13.66 18.37 5.53
C GLU A 19 -12.55 19.35 5.15
N LEU A 20 -11.29 18.92 5.15
CA LEU A 20 -10.16 19.78 4.77
C LEU A 20 -10.18 20.16 3.28
N ILE A 21 -10.62 19.28 2.40
CA ILE A 21 -10.70 19.57 0.96
C ILE A 21 -11.85 20.53 0.67
N GLU A 22 -12.99 20.37 1.32
CA GLU A 22 -14.11 21.31 1.25
C GLU A 22 -13.69 22.69 1.76
N ALA A 23 -12.96 22.78 2.87
CA ALA A 23 -12.41 24.04 3.38
C ALA A 23 -11.42 24.71 2.40
N VAL A 24 -10.58 23.91 1.72
CA VAL A 24 -9.69 24.43 0.67
C VAL A 24 -10.48 24.97 -0.53
N LEU A 25 -11.54 24.27 -0.95
CA LEU A 25 -12.38 24.71 -2.06
C LEU A 25 -13.23 25.94 -1.70
N ALA A 26 -13.61 26.08 -0.44
CA ALA A 26 -14.25 27.28 0.11
C ALA A 26 -13.26 28.45 0.29
N SER A 27 -11.96 28.25 0.01
CA SER A 27 -10.88 29.22 0.25
C SER A 27 -10.71 29.62 1.72
N GLU A 28 -11.22 28.81 2.65
CA GLU A 28 -11.09 28.99 4.10
C GLU A 28 -9.77 28.43 4.63
N LEU A 29 -9.15 27.51 3.88
CA LEU A 29 -7.89 26.86 4.22
C LEU A 29 -6.95 26.85 3.01
N SER A 30 -5.68 27.16 3.20
CA SER A 30 -4.71 27.05 2.10
C SER A 30 -4.39 25.58 1.80
N LEU A 31 -4.00 25.30 0.56
CA LEU A 31 -3.58 23.96 0.14
C LEU A 31 -2.39 23.44 0.95
N THR A 32 -1.48 24.32 1.35
CA THR A 32 -0.30 23.99 2.16
C THR A 32 -0.69 23.61 3.58
N GLU A 33 -1.63 24.33 4.20
CA GLU A 33 -2.13 24.02 5.54
C GLU A 33 -2.91 22.71 5.53
N ALA A 34 -3.80 22.51 4.57
CA ALA A 34 -4.52 21.25 4.41
C ALA A 34 -3.58 20.06 4.22
N ALA A 35 -2.53 20.22 3.41
CA ALA A 35 -1.52 19.19 3.22
C ALA A 35 -0.77 18.87 4.52
N ALA A 36 -0.42 19.88 5.31
CA ALA A 36 0.22 19.72 6.61
C ALA A 36 -0.69 19.02 7.62
N SER A 37 -1.96 19.45 7.74
CA SER A 37 -2.98 18.82 8.60
C SER A 37 -3.24 17.36 8.24
N MET A 38 -3.12 17.01 6.95
CA MET A 38 -3.24 15.63 6.48
C MET A 38 -1.94 14.80 6.58
N GLU A 39 -0.82 15.42 6.97
CA GLU A 39 0.53 14.85 6.95
C GLU A 39 0.92 14.28 5.56
N ILE A 40 0.59 15.02 4.49
CA ILE A 40 0.93 14.63 3.11
C ILE A 40 1.64 15.76 2.37
N THR A 41 2.22 15.43 1.23
CA THR A 41 2.84 16.45 0.37
C THR A 41 1.77 17.31 -0.33
N PRO A 42 2.05 18.59 -0.62
CA PRO A 42 1.16 19.46 -1.39
C PRO A 42 0.74 18.87 -2.74
N ARG A 43 1.64 18.12 -3.40
CA ARG A 43 1.34 17.39 -4.64
C ARG A 43 0.26 16.33 -4.44
N HIS A 44 0.32 15.58 -3.33
CA HIS A 44 -0.70 14.59 -3.02
C HIS A 44 -2.04 15.27 -2.70
N CYS A 45 -2.01 16.38 -1.94
CA CYS A 45 -3.19 17.18 -1.65
C CYS A 45 -3.89 17.68 -2.94
N ARG A 46 -3.12 18.23 -3.89
CA ARG A 46 -3.65 18.62 -5.23
C ARG A 46 -4.33 17.46 -5.95
N ARG A 47 -3.75 16.26 -5.89
CA ARG A 47 -4.34 15.07 -6.52
C ARG A 47 -5.67 14.69 -5.88
N LEU A 48 -5.79 14.79 -4.56
CA LEU A 48 -7.05 14.52 -3.86
C LEU A 48 -8.13 15.54 -4.24
N ILE A 49 -7.78 16.83 -4.30
CA ILE A 49 -8.70 17.89 -4.77
C ILE A 49 -9.18 17.59 -6.21
N ALA A 50 -8.27 17.22 -7.11
CA ALA A 50 -8.64 16.87 -8.48
C ALA A 50 -9.59 15.65 -8.54
N GLN A 51 -9.39 14.64 -7.70
CA GLN A 51 -10.28 13.49 -7.59
C GLN A 51 -11.65 13.87 -7.03
N TYR A 52 -11.70 14.75 -6.04
CA TYR A 52 -12.93 15.30 -5.50
C TYR A 52 -13.72 16.09 -6.56
N LEU A 53 -13.04 16.92 -7.36
CA LEU A 53 -13.71 17.67 -8.43
C LEU A 53 -14.26 16.77 -9.54
N GLN A 54 -13.67 15.58 -9.75
CA GLN A 54 -14.12 14.64 -10.78
C GLN A 54 -15.24 13.70 -10.30
N ALA A 55 -15.19 13.26 -9.04
CA ALA A 55 -16.01 12.16 -8.54
C ALA A 55 -16.68 12.47 -7.18
N GLY A 56 -16.63 13.72 -6.72
CA GLY A 56 -17.17 14.14 -5.42
C GLY A 56 -16.51 13.43 -4.22
N PRO A 57 -17.23 13.32 -3.09
CA PRO A 57 -16.75 12.61 -1.89
C PRO A 57 -16.32 11.16 -2.15
N VAL A 58 -16.93 10.49 -3.13
CA VAL A 58 -16.58 9.11 -3.54
C VAL A 58 -15.14 9.05 -4.09
N GLY A 59 -14.64 10.12 -4.70
CA GLY A 59 -13.26 10.21 -5.18
C GLY A 59 -12.20 10.20 -4.07
N LEU A 60 -12.59 10.56 -2.83
CA LEU A 60 -11.71 10.60 -1.66
C LEU A 60 -11.73 9.30 -0.85
N VAL A 61 -12.74 8.47 -1.07
CA VAL A 61 -12.75 7.10 -0.57
C VAL A 61 -11.57 6.37 -1.18
N SER A 62 -10.79 5.70 -0.35
CA SER A 62 -9.74 4.85 -0.87
C SER A 62 -10.35 3.83 -1.82
N GLN A 63 -9.98 3.89 -3.11
CA GLN A 63 -10.31 2.83 -4.07
C GLN A 63 -9.71 1.46 -3.69
N ARG A 64 -8.91 1.40 -2.61
CA ARG A 64 -8.41 0.18 -1.98
C ARG A 64 -9.40 -0.44 -0.98
N ARG A 65 -10.53 0.21 -0.64
CA ARG A 65 -11.61 -0.45 0.11
C ARG A 65 -12.10 -1.65 -0.70
N GLY A 66 -11.89 -2.85 -0.16
CA GLY A 66 -12.23 -4.11 -0.82
C GLY A 66 -11.23 -4.61 -1.87
N LYS A 67 -10.15 -3.88 -2.19
CA LYS A 67 -9.16 -4.32 -3.19
C LYS A 67 -7.79 -4.59 -2.54
N PRO A 68 -7.19 -5.78 -2.73
CA PRO A 68 -5.83 -6.03 -2.29
C PRO A 68 -4.86 -5.08 -3.01
N SER A 69 -3.83 -4.62 -2.29
CA SER A 69 -2.83 -3.65 -2.77
C SER A 69 -2.25 -4.01 -4.15
N ASN A 70 -2.12 -3.02 -5.04
CA ASN A 70 -1.45 -3.15 -6.35
C ASN A 70 0.03 -3.59 -6.25
N HIS A 71 0.64 -3.50 -5.06
CA HIS A 71 2.00 -3.99 -4.77
C HIS A 71 2.04 -5.41 -4.17
N ARG A 72 0.88 -6.06 -4.00
CA ARG A 72 0.86 -7.49 -3.72
C ARG A 72 1.31 -8.15 -5.02
N LEU A 73 2.50 -8.75 -5.00
CA LEU A 73 2.80 -9.90 -5.85
C LEU A 73 1.50 -10.62 -6.20
N GLN A 74 1.17 -10.76 -7.49
CA GLN A 74 -0.02 -11.49 -7.95
C GLN A 74 -0.16 -12.74 -7.08
N VAL A 75 -1.34 -13.01 -6.52
CA VAL A 75 -1.51 -14.07 -5.51
C VAL A 75 -0.95 -15.41 -6.01
N GLU A 76 -1.11 -15.67 -7.31
CA GLU A 76 -0.52 -16.80 -8.04
C GLU A 76 1.01 -16.78 -8.02
N LEU A 77 1.62 -15.63 -8.33
CA LEU A 77 3.07 -15.45 -8.26
C LEU A 77 3.60 -15.62 -6.84
N LYS A 78 2.90 -15.08 -5.83
CA LYS A 78 3.26 -15.27 -4.42
C LYS A 78 3.17 -16.74 -4.02
N ALA A 79 2.11 -17.45 -4.44
CA ALA A 79 1.93 -18.87 -4.16
C ALA A 79 3.04 -19.71 -4.82
N ARG A 80 3.39 -19.41 -6.09
CA ARG A 80 4.48 -20.05 -6.83
C ARG A 80 5.83 -19.83 -6.16
N VAL A 81 6.13 -18.59 -5.76
CA VAL A 81 7.35 -18.25 -5.03
C VAL A 81 7.40 -18.97 -3.68
N ILE A 82 6.31 -18.97 -2.91
CA ILE A 82 6.27 -19.68 -1.61
C ILE A 82 6.45 -21.18 -1.79
N HIS A 83 5.83 -21.78 -2.81
CA HIS A 83 5.98 -23.19 -3.11
C HIS A 83 7.44 -23.53 -3.42
N PHE A 84 8.06 -22.78 -4.33
CA PHE A 84 9.47 -22.92 -4.67
C PHE A 84 10.38 -22.75 -3.44
N LEU A 85 10.12 -21.72 -2.61
CA LEU A 85 10.90 -21.50 -1.39
C LEU A 85 10.76 -22.66 -0.39
N LYS A 86 9.58 -23.28 -0.30
CA LYS A 86 9.32 -24.44 0.55
C LYS A 86 9.97 -25.72 0.03
N THR A 87 10.09 -25.91 -1.28
CA THR A 87 10.65 -27.13 -1.85
C THR A 87 12.17 -27.04 -2.00
N GLU A 88 12.67 -25.94 -2.55
CA GLU A 88 14.06 -25.81 -2.99
C GLU A 88 14.94 -24.97 -2.06
N CYS A 89 14.36 -24.18 -1.15
CA CYS A 89 15.10 -23.17 -0.38
C CYS A 89 15.06 -23.34 1.15
N GLN A 90 14.80 -24.55 1.66
CA GLN A 90 14.70 -24.81 3.11
C GLN A 90 16.03 -24.60 3.85
N SER A 91 17.17 -24.84 3.21
CA SER A 91 18.51 -24.78 3.82
C SER A 91 19.33 -23.57 3.40
N VAL A 92 18.81 -22.72 2.51
CA VAL A 92 19.56 -21.61 1.91
C VAL A 92 19.07 -20.26 2.43
N GLY A 93 19.98 -19.31 2.59
CA GLY A 93 19.65 -17.95 3.04
C GLY A 93 18.90 -17.12 1.99
N PRO A 94 18.27 -15.99 2.40
CA PRO A 94 17.42 -15.18 1.53
C PRO A 94 18.12 -14.64 0.27
N THR A 95 19.42 -14.35 0.34
CA THR A 95 20.22 -13.92 -0.82
C THR A 95 20.38 -15.02 -1.86
N GLN A 96 20.60 -16.27 -1.43
CA GLN A 96 20.76 -17.40 -2.33
C GLN A 96 19.40 -17.83 -2.89
N ALA A 97 18.36 -17.83 -2.07
CA ALA A 97 16.98 -18.07 -2.51
C ALA A 97 16.54 -17.08 -3.59
N GLN A 98 16.92 -15.80 -3.48
CA GLN A 98 16.66 -14.80 -4.51
C GLN A 98 17.34 -15.13 -5.85
N ARG A 99 18.59 -15.60 -5.82
CA ARG A 99 19.30 -16.04 -7.03
C ARG A 99 18.63 -17.27 -7.66
N MET A 100 18.20 -18.22 -6.84
CA MET A 100 17.49 -19.42 -7.30
C MET A 100 16.15 -19.06 -7.94
N LEU A 101 15.40 -18.11 -7.40
CA LEU A 101 14.15 -17.60 -8.00
C LEU A 101 14.37 -16.94 -9.36
N ILE A 102 15.49 -16.23 -9.55
CA ILE A 102 15.84 -15.63 -10.85
C ILE A 102 16.20 -16.74 -11.85
N THR A 103 17.04 -17.70 -11.45
CA THR A 103 17.54 -18.73 -12.37
C THR A 103 16.47 -19.76 -12.74
N SER A 104 15.69 -20.25 -11.78
CA SER A 104 14.72 -21.34 -11.99
C SER A 104 13.37 -20.86 -12.49
N GLU A 105 12.92 -19.70 -12.02
CA GLU A 105 11.56 -19.21 -12.26
C GLU A 105 11.52 -17.89 -13.06
N SER A 106 12.68 -17.29 -13.38
CA SER A 106 12.78 -15.95 -14.00
C SER A 106 12.07 -14.85 -13.19
N ILE A 107 11.95 -15.05 -11.87
CA ILE A 107 11.26 -14.13 -10.96
C ILE A 107 12.30 -13.23 -10.30
N ASN A 108 12.32 -11.95 -10.69
CA ASN A 108 13.21 -10.96 -10.10
C ASN A 108 12.53 -10.24 -8.92
N LEU A 109 12.79 -10.73 -7.71
CA LEU A 109 12.37 -10.08 -6.47
C LEU A 109 13.56 -9.52 -5.70
N SER A 110 13.31 -8.47 -4.93
CA SER A 110 14.31 -7.95 -4.00
C SER A 110 14.60 -8.97 -2.90
N VAL A 111 15.85 -9.00 -2.42
CA VAL A 111 16.26 -9.89 -1.32
C VAL A 111 15.42 -9.65 -0.06
N GLU A 112 15.01 -8.41 0.21
CA GLU A 112 14.15 -8.09 1.35
C GLU A 112 12.73 -8.66 1.19
N THR A 113 12.18 -8.66 -0.03
CA THR A 113 10.89 -9.32 -0.31
C THR A 113 10.98 -10.83 -0.09
N VAL A 114 12.05 -11.47 -0.56
CA VAL A 114 12.29 -12.91 -0.34
C VAL A 114 12.44 -13.21 1.16
N ARG A 115 13.20 -12.39 1.89
CA ARG A 115 13.35 -12.50 3.34
C ARG A 115 12.02 -12.40 4.09
N GLN A 116 11.18 -11.42 3.75
CA GLN A 116 9.86 -11.27 4.37
C GLN A 116 8.95 -12.47 4.08
N LEU A 117 9.02 -13.05 2.87
CA LEU A 117 8.30 -14.28 2.53
C LEU A 117 8.80 -15.48 3.33
N MET A 118 10.12 -15.66 3.43
CA MET A 118 10.71 -16.75 4.23
C MET A 118 10.38 -16.63 5.72
N LEU A 119 10.36 -15.41 6.27
CA LEU A 119 9.94 -15.15 7.66
C LEU A 119 8.46 -15.45 7.87
N ALA A 120 7.59 -15.01 6.96
CA ALA A 120 6.16 -15.27 7.03
C ALA A 120 5.84 -16.78 6.99
N GLU A 121 6.61 -17.54 6.20
CA GLU A 121 6.46 -19.00 6.05
C GLU A 121 7.30 -19.81 7.07
N LYS A 122 7.97 -19.14 8.02
CA LYS A 122 8.87 -19.74 9.03
C LYS A 122 10.01 -20.59 8.43
N LEU A 123 10.37 -20.36 7.18
CA LEU A 123 11.46 -21.05 6.47
C LEU A 123 12.84 -20.57 6.88
N TRP A 124 12.93 -19.38 7.48
CA TRP A 124 14.19 -18.81 7.90
C TRP A 124 13.98 -18.00 9.17
N GLN A 125 14.78 -18.30 10.20
CA GLN A 125 14.79 -17.52 11.43
C GLN A 125 15.95 -16.53 11.37
N GLN A 126 15.69 -15.26 11.72
CA GLN A 126 16.78 -14.34 11.97
C GLN A 126 17.55 -14.84 13.18
N THR A 127 18.79 -15.27 12.96
CA THR A 127 19.75 -15.35 14.05
C THR A 127 20.07 -13.91 14.46
N SER A 128 19.37 -13.42 15.47
CA SER A 128 19.80 -12.25 16.22
C SER A 128 21.24 -12.52 16.67
N LYS A 129 22.20 -11.75 16.16
CA LYS A 129 23.52 -11.70 16.77
C LYS A 129 23.34 -11.03 18.14
N THR A 130 23.28 -11.84 19.19
CA THR A 130 23.71 -11.41 20.51
C THR A 130 25.23 -11.55 20.54
N SER A 131 25.94 -10.45 20.31
CA SER A 131 27.22 -10.09 20.95
C SER A 131 27.81 -8.83 20.33
#